data_AF-A0A1F4Z0L6-F1
#
_entry.id   AF-A0A1F4Z0L6-F1
#
_cell.length_a   1.000
_cell.length_b   1.000
_cell.length_c   1.000
_cell.angle_alpha   90.00
_cell.angle_beta   90.00
_cell.angle_gamma   90.00
#
_symmetry.space_group_name_H-M   'P 1'
#
loop_
_entity.id
_entity.type
_entity.pdbx_description
1 polymer ?
#
loop_
_entity_poly.entity_id
_entity_poly.type
_entity_poly.pdbx_seq_one_letter_code
_entity_poly.pdbx_strand_id
1 'polypeptide(L)'
;MGSPLEFYRSLNTFGYEKEIVAARIGYINNITSRREAIKALKQQEMIMMVIGDKKHGGVGGIFFDIDNEVAVDRVVRVKSSEKAERHMLFGVMMPDDLIKKEIQVSYSIDPEKIYPPCFVRAPLRNEKNYPDWAKKRDEMGISWVQLFPSDRIEGFSELVQEAWKEGIRIGGTSLNWTIEGNIKKWGLLAQFFKQDLEHSYWLITDAKLTGVSWSVIRLMKDSPRAVQEREGYGNMEEVCKNLGVAFLGLTVS
;
A
#
# COMPACT_ATOMS: atom_id res chain seq x y z
N MET A 1 -22.13 -4.61 -0.84
CA MET A 1 -21.91 -3.62 -1.92
C MET A 1 -21.15 -2.46 -1.30
N GLY A 2 -20.40 -1.68 -2.08
CA GLY A 2 -19.44 -0.70 -1.58
C GLY A 2 -18.96 0.19 -2.71
N SER A 3 -19.65 1.30 -2.96
CA SER A 3 -19.28 2.28 -4.00
C SER A 3 -18.85 3.61 -3.35
N PRO A 4 -18.18 4.51 -4.09
CA PRO A 4 -17.99 5.91 -3.74
C PRO A 4 -19.17 6.58 -3.02
N LEU A 5 -20.39 6.26 -3.47
CA LEU A 5 -21.64 6.79 -2.95
C LEU A 5 -21.91 6.33 -1.51
N GLU A 6 -21.47 5.13 -1.12
CA GLU A 6 -21.61 4.64 0.26
C GLU A 6 -20.65 5.33 1.21
N PHE A 7 -19.44 5.69 0.77
CA PHE A 7 -18.53 6.53 1.53
C PHE A 7 -19.13 7.93 1.76
N TYR A 8 -19.61 8.58 0.70
CA TYR A 8 -20.30 9.88 0.80
C TYR A 8 -21.52 9.83 1.71
N ARG A 9 -22.37 8.81 1.54
CA ARG A 9 -23.53 8.60 2.42
C ARG A 9 -23.12 8.38 3.87
N SER A 10 -22.02 7.65 4.11
CA SER A 10 -21.49 7.47 5.46
C SER A 10 -21.08 8.82 6.05
N LEU A 11 -20.28 9.63 5.34
CA LEU A 11 -19.89 10.96 5.80
C LEU A 11 -21.12 11.82 6.18
N ASN A 12 -22.15 11.84 5.33
CA ASN A 12 -23.41 12.54 5.62
C ASN A 12 -24.13 11.95 6.85
N THR A 13 -24.20 10.62 6.96
CA THR A 13 -24.90 9.92 8.06
C THR A 13 -24.28 10.22 9.41
N PHE A 14 -22.97 10.46 9.47
CA PHE A 14 -22.25 10.85 10.67
C PHE A 14 -22.19 12.37 10.89
N GLY A 15 -22.94 13.15 10.10
CA GLY A 15 -23.04 14.60 10.23
C GLY A 15 -21.81 15.38 9.78
N TYR A 16 -20.99 14.79 8.89
CA TYR A 16 -19.73 15.39 8.40
C TYR A 16 -19.93 16.23 7.12
N GLU A 17 -21.08 16.86 6.97
CA GLU A 17 -21.48 17.58 5.75
C GLU A 17 -20.59 18.80 5.47
N LYS A 18 -20.15 19.50 6.53
CA LYS A 18 -19.22 20.64 6.42
C LYS A 18 -17.80 20.18 6.10
N GLU A 19 -17.42 19.03 6.64
CA GLU A 19 -16.11 18.40 6.39
C GLU A 19 -16.00 17.87 4.96
N ILE A 20 -17.10 17.43 4.32
CA ILE A 20 -17.09 17.09 2.88
C ILE A 20 -16.72 18.31 2.04
N VAL A 21 -17.21 19.49 2.39
CA VAL A 21 -16.92 20.74 1.68
C VAL A 21 -15.46 21.17 1.90
N ALA A 22 -14.90 20.87 3.06
CA ALA A 22 -13.49 21.14 3.37
C ALA A 22 -12.52 20.07 2.82
N ALA A 23 -12.99 18.84 2.58
CA ALA A 23 -12.16 17.72 2.17
C ALA A 23 -11.72 17.83 0.70
N ARG A 24 -10.43 17.57 0.47
CA ARG A 24 -9.87 17.41 -0.88
C ARG A 24 -10.21 16.02 -1.41
N ILE A 25 -11.27 15.92 -2.22
CA ILE A 25 -11.76 14.65 -2.76
C ILE A 25 -11.65 14.62 -4.30
N GLY A 26 -11.15 13.51 -4.84
CA GLY A 26 -11.11 13.27 -6.29
C GLY A 26 -11.38 11.81 -6.65
N TYR A 27 -11.39 11.50 -7.94
CA TYR A 27 -11.58 10.14 -8.45
C TYR A 27 -10.27 9.60 -9.02
N ILE A 28 -9.88 8.37 -8.67
CA ILE A 28 -8.61 7.78 -9.11
C ILE A 28 -8.47 7.72 -10.63
N ASN A 29 -9.58 7.51 -11.34
CA ASN A 29 -9.61 7.43 -12.81
C ASN A 29 -9.53 8.81 -13.49
N ASN A 30 -9.67 9.91 -12.75
CA ASN A 30 -9.56 11.27 -13.28
C ASN A 30 -8.10 11.79 -13.19
N ILE A 31 -7.54 12.19 -14.33
CA ILE A 31 -6.13 12.67 -14.41
C ILE A 31 -5.88 13.91 -13.56
N THR A 32 -6.81 14.85 -13.50
CA THR A 32 -6.68 16.05 -12.67
C THR A 32 -6.64 15.68 -11.20
N SER A 33 -7.51 14.75 -10.76
CA SER A 33 -7.50 14.24 -9.38
C SER A 33 -6.18 13.57 -9.01
N ARG A 34 -5.58 12.77 -9.91
CA ARG A 34 -4.26 12.16 -9.68
C ARG A 34 -3.17 13.20 -9.53
N ARG A 35 -3.16 14.22 -10.41
CA ARG A 35 -2.19 15.33 -10.31
C ARG A 35 -2.33 16.13 -9.02
N GLU A 36 -3.55 16.41 -8.57
CA GLU A 36 -3.79 17.08 -7.29
C GLU A 36 -3.35 16.20 -6.10
N ALA A 37 -3.52 14.89 -6.19
CA ALA A 37 -3.03 13.95 -5.18
C ALA A 37 -1.49 13.91 -5.14
N ILE A 38 -0.81 13.95 -6.30
CA ILE A 38 0.67 14.06 -6.36
C ILE A 38 1.14 15.38 -5.77
N LYS A 39 0.43 16.49 -6.03
CA LYS A 39 0.73 17.78 -5.37
C LYS A 39 0.58 17.69 -3.85
N ALA A 40 -0.45 16.99 -3.36
CA ALA A 40 -0.61 16.74 -1.93
C ALA A 40 0.60 15.99 -1.34
N LEU A 41 1.07 14.93 -2.02
CA LEU A 41 2.29 14.20 -1.59
C LEU A 41 3.51 15.12 -1.51
N LYS A 42 3.71 16.00 -2.50
CA LYS A 42 4.79 17.02 -2.46
C LYS A 42 4.68 18.00 -1.30
N GLN A 43 3.45 18.25 -0.86
CA GLN A 43 3.13 19.09 0.30
C GLN A 43 3.18 18.30 1.62
N GLN A 44 3.76 17.09 1.62
CA GLN A 44 3.92 16.25 2.81
C GLN A 44 2.56 15.78 3.39
N GLU A 45 1.53 15.79 2.54
CA GLU A 45 0.21 15.26 2.84
C GLU A 45 0.12 13.79 2.45
N MET A 46 -0.99 13.16 2.85
CA MET A 46 -1.27 11.76 2.57
C MET A 46 -2.36 11.63 1.51
N ILE A 47 -2.32 10.53 0.77
CA ILE A 47 -3.45 10.09 -0.03
C ILE A 47 -4.15 8.97 0.73
N MET A 48 -5.47 9.04 0.81
CA MET A 48 -6.29 8.00 1.40
C MET A 48 -7.26 7.45 0.35
N MET A 49 -7.41 6.14 0.31
CA MET A 49 -8.36 5.47 -0.59
C MET A 49 -8.63 4.04 -0.15
N VAL A 50 -9.66 3.42 -0.71
CA VAL A 50 -9.76 1.95 -0.67
C VAL A 50 -8.90 1.37 -1.78
N ILE A 51 -7.85 0.64 -1.40
CA ILE A 51 -6.99 -0.08 -2.34
C ILE A 51 -7.41 -1.55 -2.41
N GLY A 52 -7.65 -1.99 -3.64
CA GLY A 52 -8.14 -3.33 -3.95
C GLY A 52 -8.51 -3.39 -5.43
N ASP A 53 -8.91 -4.56 -5.90
CA ASP A 53 -9.47 -4.68 -7.25
C ASP A 53 -11.02 -4.73 -7.22
N LYS A 54 -11.64 -4.55 -8.38
CA LYS A 54 -13.12 -4.52 -8.53
C LYS A 54 -13.78 -5.85 -8.12
N LYS A 55 -13.08 -6.98 -8.26
CA LYS A 55 -13.61 -8.33 -8.06
C LYS A 55 -13.55 -8.74 -6.59
N HIS A 56 -12.42 -8.54 -5.94
CA HIS A 56 -12.13 -9.01 -4.59
C HIS A 56 -12.37 -7.90 -3.55
N GLY A 57 -12.32 -6.63 -3.95
CA GLY A 57 -12.32 -5.51 -3.01
C GLY A 57 -10.97 -5.37 -2.32
N GLY A 58 -10.94 -4.69 -1.18
CA GLY A 58 -9.72 -4.52 -0.41
C GLY A 58 -9.90 -3.73 0.88
N VAL A 59 -8.90 -2.92 1.20
CA VAL A 59 -8.78 -2.23 2.49
C VAL A 59 -8.69 -0.72 2.28
N GLY A 60 -9.13 0.06 3.26
CA GLY A 60 -8.68 1.44 3.35
C GLY A 60 -7.15 1.46 3.44
N GLY A 61 -6.51 2.39 2.74
CA GLY A 61 -5.07 2.56 2.71
C GLY A 61 -4.69 4.02 2.89
N ILE A 62 -3.53 4.24 3.52
CA ILE A 62 -2.81 5.52 3.59
C ILE A 62 -1.60 5.38 2.69
N PHE A 63 -1.38 6.38 1.85
CA PHE A 63 -0.25 6.47 0.94
C PHE A 63 0.46 7.80 1.12
N PHE A 64 1.77 7.79 1.03
CA PHE A 64 2.62 8.92 1.40
C PHE A 64 3.99 8.80 0.74
N ASP A 65 4.76 9.87 0.73
CA ASP A 65 6.15 9.84 0.28
C ASP A 65 7.03 9.18 1.36
N ILE A 66 7.64 8.03 1.07
CA ILE A 66 8.51 7.34 2.04
C ILE A 66 9.79 8.12 2.33
N ASP A 67 10.21 9.03 1.46
CA ASP A 67 11.42 9.81 1.67
C ASP A 67 11.18 11.03 2.55
N ASN A 68 9.91 11.34 2.80
CA ASN A 68 9.51 12.47 3.62
C ASN A 68 9.26 12.03 5.07
N GLU A 69 10.22 12.33 5.94
CA GLU A 69 10.16 12.00 7.37
C GLU A 69 8.91 12.57 8.06
N VAL A 70 8.46 13.77 7.69
CA VAL A 70 7.26 14.40 8.25
C VAL A 70 5.99 13.62 7.90
N ALA A 71 5.88 13.18 6.65
CA ALA A 71 4.77 12.35 6.19
C ALA A 71 4.79 10.96 6.87
N VAL A 72 5.96 10.36 7.00
CA VAL A 72 6.15 9.07 7.71
C VAL A 72 5.70 9.20 9.17
N ASP A 73 6.19 10.21 9.89
CA ASP A 73 5.82 10.43 11.29
C ASP A 73 4.32 10.71 11.46
N ARG A 74 3.70 11.39 10.51
CA ARG A 74 2.25 11.60 10.48
C ARG A 74 1.51 10.28 10.35
N VAL A 75 1.88 9.43 9.40
CA VAL A 75 1.26 8.10 9.22
C VAL A 75 1.42 7.23 10.47
N VAL A 76 2.59 7.27 11.12
CA VAL A 76 2.84 6.54 12.38
C VAL A 76 1.91 7.02 13.48
N ARG A 77 1.75 8.34 13.66
CA ARG A 77 0.81 8.93 14.63
C ARG A 77 -0.65 8.58 14.34
N VAL A 78 -1.05 8.60 13.06
CA VAL A 78 -2.42 8.29 12.66
C VAL A 78 -2.76 6.81 12.92
N LYS A 79 -1.78 5.90 12.77
CA LYS A 79 -2.00 4.46 12.94
C LYS A 79 -1.81 3.94 14.36
N SER A 80 -1.11 4.67 15.22
CA SER A 80 -0.78 4.23 16.58
C SER A 80 -1.18 5.27 17.60
N SER A 81 -1.81 4.82 18.69
CA SER A 81 -2.30 5.73 19.73
C SER A 81 -1.18 6.37 20.55
N GLU A 82 0.05 5.85 20.56
CA GLU A 82 1.21 6.43 21.25
C GLU A 82 2.51 5.70 20.87
N LYS A 83 3.57 6.46 20.52
CA LYS A 83 4.99 6.01 20.40
C LYS A 83 5.24 4.67 19.68
N ALA A 84 4.56 4.37 18.58
CA ALA A 84 5.00 3.24 17.75
C ALA A 84 6.34 3.58 17.09
N GLU A 85 7.26 2.61 17.11
CA GLU A 85 8.51 2.73 16.38
C GLU A 85 8.24 2.93 14.88
N ARG A 86 9.10 3.71 14.22
CA ARG A 86 9.05 3.94 12.75
C ARG A 86 9.18 2.63 11.96
N HIS A 87 9.57 1.53 12.59
CA HIS A 87 9.68 0.19 12.02
C HIS A 87 8.33 -0.48 11.73
N MET A 88 7.35 0.27 11.20
CA MET A 88 6.20 -0.31 10.55
C MET A 88 6.59 -0.59 9.09
N LEU A 89 6.58 -1.86 8.68
CA LEU A 89 6.84 -2.22 7.28
C LEU A 89 5.67 -1.73 6.41
N PHE A 90 5.81 -0.51 5.91
CA PHE A 90 5.01 0.00 4.81
C PHE A 90 5.41 -0.77 3.54
N GLY A 91 4.44 -1.04 2.67
CA GLY A 91 4.76 -1.50 1.33
C GLY A 91 5.21 -0.33 0.47
N VAL A 92 6.23 -0.52 -0.36
CA VAL A 92 6.59 0.44 -1.41
C VAL A 92 5.82 0.09 -2.68
N MET A 93 5.02 1.04 -3.13
CA MET A 93 4.17 0.93 -4.31
C MET A 93 5.01 1.27 -5.53
N MET A 94 5.13 0.32 -6.45
CA MET A 94 6.14 0.40 -7.50
C MET A 94 5.61 -0.14 -8.83
N PRO A 95 5.97 0.47 -9.97
CA PRO A 95 5.76 -0.12 -11.29
C PRO A 95 6.60 -1.39 -11.48
N ASP A 96 6.14 -2.31 -12.33
CA ASP A 96 6.76 -3.61 -12.52
C ASP A 96 8.21 -3.51 -13.02
N ASP A 97 8.49 -2.55 -13.91
CA ASP A 97 9.80 -2.35 -14.52
C ASP A 97 10.87 -1.90 -13.50
N LEU A 98 10.45 -1.30 -12.40
CA LEU A 98 11.33 -0.89 -11.30
C LEU A 98 11.55 -2.04 -10.31
N ILE A 99 10.54 -2.87 -10.04
CA ILE A 99 10.66 -4.00 -9.10
C ILE A 99 11.84 -4.91 -9.45
N LYS A 100 12.01 -5.22 -10.74
CA LYS A 100 13.12 -6.07 -11.22
C LYS A 100 14.50 -5.48 -10.92
N LYS A 101 14.62 -4.15 -10.88
CA LYS A 101 15.88 -3.43 -10.64
C LYS A 101 16.24 -3.40 -9.15
N GLU A 102 15.23 -3.42 -8.29
CA GLU A 102 15.42 -3.29 -6.83
C GLU A 102 15.70 -4.62 -6.13
N ILE A 103 15.21 -5.74 -6.69
CA ILE A 103 15.36 -7.05 -6.06
C ILE A 103 16.76 -7.65 -6.31
N GLN A 104 17.36 -8.19 -5.24
CA GLN A 104 18.61 -8.97 -5.26
C GLN A 104 18.33 -10.45 -4.95
N VAL A 105 18.09 -11.23 -6.00
CA VAL A 105 18.03 -12.69 -5.93
C VAL A 105 18.98 -13.31 -6.94
N SER A 106 19.40 -14.55 -6.68
CA SER A 106 20.31 -15.35 -7.54
C SER A 106 19.64 -15.94 -8.79
N TYR A 107 18.33 -15.74 -8.97
CA TYR A 107 17.51 -16.28 -10.04
C TYR A 107 16.72 -15.17 -10.74
N SER A 108 16.14 -15.46 -11.90
CA SER A 108 15.30 -14.49 -12.61
C SER A 108 13.89 -14.50 -12.04
N ILE A 109 13.35 -13.30 -11.82
CA ILE A 109 11.93 -13.07 -11.55
C ILE A 109 11.37 -12.14 -12.61
N ASP A 110 10.10 -12.35 -12.93
CA ASP A 110 9.34 -11.51 -13.84
C ASP A 110 8.20 -10.85 -13.05
N PRO A 111 8.32 -9.54 -12.70
CA PRO A 111 7.31 -8.85 -11.91
C PRO A 111 5.92 -8.86 -12.56
N GLU A 112 5.84 -8.89 -13.89
CA GLU A 112 4.60 -9.00 -14.64
C GLU A 112 3.79 -10.26 -14.26
N LYS A 113 4.48 -11.30 -13.81
CA LYS A 113 3.91 -12.60 -13.40
C LYS A 113 3.48 -12.66 -11.94
N ILE A 114 3.61 -11.58 -11.18
CA ILE A 114 3.04 -11.49 -9.83
C ILE A 114 1.52 -11.33 -9.96
N TYR A 115 0.82 -12.45 -10.11
CA TYR A 115 -0.63 -12.53 -10.18
C TYR A 115 -1.14 -13.83 -9.54
N PRO A 116 -2.22 -13.78 -8.72
CA PRO A 116 -2.94 -12.59 -8.25
C PRO A 116 -2.04 -11.58 -7.50
N PRO A 117 -2.39 -10.28 -7.46
CA PRO A 117 -1.52 -9.24 -6.92
C PRO A 117 -1.21 -9.52 -5.44
N CYS A 118 0.05 -9.39 -5.05
CA CYS A 118 0.47 -9.57 -3.66
C CYS A 118 1.67 -8.68 -3.33
N PHE A 119 1.91 -8.50 -2.04
CA PHE A 119 3.16 -7.90 -1.59
C PHE A 119 4.29 -8.91 -1.71
N VAL A 120 5.41 -8.46 -2.25
CA VAL A 120 6.64 -9.24 -2.35
C VAL A 120 7.69 -8.64 -1.42
N ARG A 121 8.01 -9.35 -0.36
CA ARG A 121 9.18 -9.05 0.49
C ARG A 121 10.41 -9.66 -0.15
N ALA A 122 11.37 -8.83 -0.50
CA ALA A 122 12.55 -9.26 -1.26
C ALA A 122 13.84 -8.59 -0.75
N PRO A 123 15.00 -9.24 -0.92
CA PRO A 123 16.28 -8.64 -0.59
C PRO A 123 16.54 -7.45 -1.51
N LEU A 124 17.09 -6.37 -0.96
CA LEU A 124 17.42 -5.15 -1.70
C LEU A 124 18.76 -5.30 -2.42
N ARG A 125 18.80 -4.85 -3.69
CA ARG A 125 20.04 -4.70 -4.45
C ARG A 125 20.88 -3.53 -3.96
N ASN A 126 20.22 -2.42 -3.62
CA ASN A 126 20.89 -1.25 -3.08
C ASN A 126 20.10 -0.68 -1.90
N GLU A 127 20.48 -1.08 -0.69
CA GLU A 127 19.81 -0.64 0.54
C GLU A 127 19.92 0.87 0.80
N LYS A 128 20.92 1.54 0.22
CA LYS A 128 21.11 3.00 0.39
C LYS A 128 20.06 3.80 -0.36
N ASN A 129 19.39 3.19 -1.34
CA ASN A 129 18.27 3.84 -1.99
C ASN A 129 17.13 4.05 -0.97
N TYR A 130 16.96 3.19 0.04
CA TYR A 130 15.79 3.23 0.90
C TYR A 130 16.09 3.81 2.28
N PRO A 131 15.18 4.63 2.83
CA PRO A 131 15.27 5.07 4.22
C PRO A 131 15.11 3.87 5.18
N ASP A 132 15.64 4.00 6.39
CA ASP A 132 15.68 2.91 7.36
C ASP A 132 14.30 2.42 7.80
N TRP A 133 13.28 3.27 7.78
CA TRP A 133 11.89 2.88 8.08
C TRP A 133 11.20 2.12 6.94
N ALA A 134 11.75 2.13 5.71
CA ALA A 134 11.19 1.38 4.58
C ALA A 134 11.81 -0.03 4.43
N LYS A 135 12.80 -0.38 5.26
CA LYS A 135 13.52 -1.66 5.17
C LYS A 135 13.62 -2.35 6.53
N LYS A 136 13.82 -3.66 6.51
CA LYS A 136 14.24 -4.46 7.69
C LYS A 136 15.53 -5.19 7.37
N ARG A 137 16.34 -5.48 8.38
CA ARG A 137 17.46 -6.41 8.26
C ARG A 137 17.08 -7.74 8.92
N ASP A 138 17.41 -8.85 8.28
CA ASP A 138 17.32 -10.16 8.93
C ASP A 138 18.56 -10.43 9.79
N GLU A 139 18.59 -11.57 10.47
CA GLU A 139 19.68 -12.00 11.35
C GLU A 139 21.02 -12.13 10.62
N MET A 140 21.00 -12.31 9.30
CA MET A 140 22.19 -12.38 8.45
C MET A 140 22.63 -11.00 7.93
N GLY A 141 21.97 -9.93 8.38
CA GLY A 141 22.25 -8.55 7.98
C GLY A 141 21.73 -8.18 6.59
N ILE A 142 20.97 -9.06 5.93
CA ILE A 142 20.40 -8.80 4.60
C ILE A 142 19.25 -7.81 4.76
N SER A 143 19.30 -6.72 4.00
CA SER A 143 18.23 -5.73 3.95
C SER A 143 17.10 -6.18 3.03
N TRP A 144 15.87 -6.09 3.52
CA TRP A 144 14.63 -6.47 2.87
C TRP A 144 13.68 -5.28 2.76
N VAL A 145 12.95 -5.21 1.66
CA VAL A 145 11.86 -4.27 1.43
C VAL A 145 10.60 -5.05 1.09
N GLN A 146 9.43 -4.51 1.43
CA GLN A 146 8.14 -5.03 0.98
C GLN A 146 7.66 -4.21 -0.22
N LEU A 147 7.59 -4.81 -1.40
CA LEU A 147 7.19 -4.17 -2.65
C LEU A 147 5.76 -4.57 -3.02
N PHE A 148 5.05 -3.70 -3.72
CA PHE A 148 3.76 -4.03 -4.32
C PHE A 148 3.74 -3.64 -5.80
N PRO A 149 3.42 -4.58 -6.72
CA PRO A 149 3.28 -4.30 -8.15
C PRO A 149 2.01 -3.47 -8.40
N SER A 150 2.18 -2.15 -8.48
CA SER A 150 1.07 -1.20 -8.63
C SER A 150 0.34 -1.30 -9.97
N ASP A 151 0.99 -1.85 -10.99
CA ASP A 151 0.45 -2.03 -12.34
C ASP A 151 -0.73 -3.02 -12.41
N ARG A 152 -1.06 -3.66 -11.29
CA ARG A 152 -2.24 -4.52 -11.16
C ARG A 152 -3.52 -3.79 -10.76
N ILE A 153 -3.44 -2.52 -10.39
CA ILE A 153 -4.58 -1.74 -9.92
C ILE A 153 -4.78 -0.53 -10.84
N GLU A 154 -5.81 -0.58 -11.68
CA GLU A 154 -6.22 0.49 -12.59
C GLU A 154 -6.39 1.82 -11.84
N GLY A 155 -5.90 2.92 -12.44
CA GLY A 155 -5.89 4.25 -11.85
C GLY A 155 -4.77 4.45 -10.81
N PHE A 156 -4.48 3.42 -10.01
CA PHE A 156 -3.38 3.47 -9.04
C PHE A 156 -2.01 3.32 -9.70
N SER A 157 -1.91 2.45 -10.72
CA SER A 157 -0.73 2.33 -11.57
C SER A 157 -0.29 3.68 -12.12
N GLU A 158 -1.22 4.45 -12.71
CA GLU A 158 -0.94 5.76 -13.29
C GLU A 158 -0.50 6.77 -12.24
N LEU A 159 -1.15 6.78 -11.07
CA LEU A 159 -0.75 7.64 -9.94
C LEU A 159 0.69 7.33 -9.50
N VAL A 160 1.02 6.05 -9.33
CA VAL A 160 2.35 5.60 -8.90
C VAL A 160 3.39 5.93 -9.97
N GLN A 161 3.14 5.60 -11.23
CA GLN A 161 4.08 5.90 -12.32
C GLN A 161 4.35 7.41 -12.47
N GLU A 162 3.31 8.26 -12.35
CA GLU A 162 3.48 9.72 -12.39
C GLU A 162 4.27 10.21 -11.16
N ALA A 163 3.96 9.74 -9.96
CA ALA A 163 4.70 10.11 -8.74
C ALA A 163 6.18 9.74 -8.82
N TRP A 164 6.51 8.53 -9.30
CA TRP A 164 7.90 8.09 -9.49
C TRP A 164 8.66 8.94 -10.51
N LYS A 165 8.01 9.38 -11.60
CA LYS A 165 8.61 10.33 -12.57
C LYS A 165 8.92 11.68 -11.93
N GLU A 166 8.18 12.07 -10.91
CA GLU A 166 8.39 13.29 -10.14
C GLU A 166 9.31 13.10 -8.92
N GLY A 167 9.92 11.92 -8.78
CA GLY A 167 10.87 11.60 -7.71
C GLY A 167 10.23 11.25 -6.37
N ILE A 168 8.92 10.95 -6.35
CA ILE A 168 8.18 10.62 -5.14
C ILE A 168 8.01 9.10 -5.06
N ARG A 169 8.49 8.50 -3.97
CA ARG A 169 8.36 7.06 -3.75
C ARG A 169 7.20 6.79 -2.83
N ILE A 170 6.14 6.21 -3.39
CA ILE A 170 4.91 6.01 -2.65
C ILE A 170 5.05 4.80 -1.72
N GLY A 171 4.92 5.06 -0.43
CA GLY A 171 4.70 4.06 0.60
C GLY A 171 3.21 3.86 0.80
N GLY A 172 2.82 2.71 1.34
CA GLY A 172 1.46 2.51 1.76
C GLY A 172 1.25 1.44 2.82
N THR A 173 0.18 1.61 3.57
CA THR A 173 -0.25 0.74 4.66
C THR A 173 -1.76 0.79 4.76
N SER A 174 -2.38 -0.22 5.40
CA SER A 174 -3.81 -0.17 5.68
C SER A 174 -4.18 0.99 6.62
N LEU A 175 -5.37 1.54 6.43
CA LEU A 175 -6.03 2.54 7.24
C LEU A 175 -6.71 1.82 8.42
N ASN A 176 -5.97 1.64 9.51
CA ASN A 176 -6.46 1.05 10.75
C ASN A 176 -5.58 1.47 11.94
N TRP A 177 -6.13 1.34 13.14
CA TRP A 177 -5.32 1.25 14.36
C TRP A 177 -4.66 -0.11 14.42
N THR A 178 -3.35 -0.15 14.74
CA THR A 178 -2.50 -1.35 14.67
C THR A 178 -3.08 -2.57 15.40
N ILE A 179 -3.93 -2.37 16.42
CA ILE A 179 -4.51 -3.43 17.26
C ILE A 179 -5.90 -3.91 16.83
N GLU A 180 -6.63 -3.21 15.96
CA GLU A 180 -8.05 -3.48 15.69
C GLU A 180 -8.31 -4.27 14.39
N GLY A 181 -7.24 -4.62 13.65
CA GLY A 181 -7.37 -5.24 12.34
C GLY A 181 -7.88 -4.27 11.27
N ASN A 182 -8.09 -4.74 10.04
CA ASN A 182 -8.50 -3.85 8.94
C ASN A 182 -9.98 -3.45 9.06
N ILE A 183 -10.27 -2.19 8.74
CA ILE A 183 -11.63 -1.63 8.75
C ILE A 183 -12.50 -2.31 7.68
N LYS A 184 -13.69 -2.75 8.08
CA LYS A 184 -14.69 -3.42 7.22
C LYS A 184 -15.95 -2.59 6.96
N LYS A 185 -16.09 -1.44 7.62
CA LYS A 185 -17.29 -0.60 7.58
C LYS A 185 -16.93 0.82 7.16
N TRP A 186 -17.66 1.35 6.17
CA TRP A 186 -17.44 2.71 5.66
C TRP A 186 -17.58 3.80 6.72
N GLY A 187 -18.48 3.63 7.69
CA GLY A 187 -18.62 4.59 8.80
C GLY A 187 -17.38 4.72 9.68
N LEU A 188 -16.73 3.58 9.98
CA LEU A 188 -15.47 3.59 10.74
C LEU A 188 -14.32 4.16 9.89
N LEU A 189 -14.31 3.86 8.59
CA LEU A 189 -13.33 4.42 7.66
C LEU A 189 -13.45 5.95 7.59
N ALA A 190 -14.68 6.47 7.57
CA ALA A 190 -14.99 7.90 7.57
C ALA A 190 -14.55 8.58 8.89
N GLN A 191 -14.76 7.94 10.04
CA GLN A 191 -14.26 8.45 11.33
C GLN A 191 -12.73 8.54 11.36
N PHE A 192 -12.04 7.57 10.75
CA PHE A 192 -10.59 7.59 10.66
C PHE A 192 -10.09 8.69 9.72
N PHE A 193 -10.71 8.81 8.54
CA PHE A 193 -10.45 9.90 7.58
C PHE A 193 -10.57 11.28 8.26
N LYS A 194 -11.52 11.44 9.19
CA LYS A 194 -11.72 12.69 9.94
C LYS A 194 -10.49 13.14 10.75
N GLN A 195 -9.69 12.19 11.27
CA GLN A 195 -8.60 12.52 12.20
C GLN A 195 -7.48 13.36 11.57
N ASP A 196 -7.35 13.36 10.24
CA ASP A 196 -6.26 14.06 9.55
C ASP A 196 -6.70 14.69 8.22
N LEU A 197 -7.95 15.19 8.18
CA LEU A 197 -8.58 15.77 6.98
C LEU A 197 -7.75 16.90 6.36
N GLU A 198 -7.15 17.75 7.19
CA GLU A 198 -6.39 18.93 6.76
C GLU A 198 -5.11 18.54 6.01
N HIS A 199 -4.70 17.28 6.10
CA HIS A 199 -3.47 16.76 5.54
C HIS A 199 -3.69 15.51 4.69
N SER A 200 -4.92 15.33 4.19
CA SER A 200 -5.31 14.14 3.43
C SER A 200 -6.06 14.50 2.15
N TYR A 201 -5.64 13.88 1.05
CA TYR A 201 -6.38 13.85 -0.21
C TYR A 201 -7.09 12.51 -0.36
N TRP A 202 -8.42 12.51 -0.45
CA TRP A 202 -9.18 11.28 -0.64
C TRP A 202 -9.36 10.97 -2.12
N LEU A 203 -8.86 9.82 -2.55
CA LEU A 203 -9.12 9.28 -3.89
C LEU A 203 -10.21 8.21 -3.82
N ILE A 204 -11.27 8.47 -4.56
CA ILE A 204 -12.35 7.54 -4.77
C ILE A 204 -11.92 6.49 -5.80
N THR A 205 -12.09 5.22 -5.44
CA THR A 205 -11.85 4.06 -6.31
C THR A 205 -13.14 3.25 -6.48
N ASP A 206 -13.14 2.34 -7.46
CA ASP A 206 -14.24 1.37 -7.65
C ASP A 206 -14.10 0.13 -6.73
N ALA A 207 -13.05 0.08 -5.90
CA ALA A 207 -12.78 -1.05 -5.03
C ALA A 207 -13.75 -1.07 -3.84
N LYS A 208 -14.28 -2.25 -3.53
CA LYS A 208 -15.16 -2.46 -2.37
C LYS A 208 -14.32 -2.55 -1.10
N LEU A 209 -14.79 -1.94 0.00
CA LEU A 209 -14.20 -2.15 1.32
C LEU A 209 -14.61 -3.54 1.86
N THR A 210 -13.67 -4.47 1.95
CA THR A 210 -13.88 -5.82 2.50
C THR A 210 -13.08 -6.07 3.78
N GLY A 211 -12.02 -5.28 3.99
CA GLY A 211 -11.07 -5.43 5.10
C GLY A 211 -10.09 -6.60 4.92
N VAL A 212 -10.14 -7.32 3.81
CA VAL A 212 -9.15 -8.36 3.49
C VAL A 212 -8.04 -7.70 2.67
N SER A 213 -6.80 -7.80 3.16
CA SER A 213 -5.62 -7.23 2.48
C SER A 213 -5.01 -8.24 1.51
N TRP A 214 -4.02 -7.81 0.74
CA TRP A 214 -3.23 -8.68 -0.11
C TRP A 214 -2.31 -9.60 0.70
N SER A 215 -2.08 -10.81 0.21
CA SER A 215 -1.07 -11.72 0.77
C SER A 215 0.34 -11.11 0.71
N VAL A 216 1.23 -11.60 1.57
CA VAL A 216 2.66 -11.25 1.54
C VAL A 216 3.46 -12.52 1.31
N ILE A 217 4.29 -12.54 0.28
CA ILE A 217 5.30 -13.58 0.07
C ILE A 217 6.69 -13.03 0.31
N ARG A 218 7.60 -13.86 0.82
CA ARG A 218 9.03 -13.55 0.93
C ARG A 218 9.83 -14.44 -0.01
N LEU A 219 10.65 -13.82 -0.86
CA LEU A 219 11.53 -14.49 -1.83
C LEU A 219 12.90 -14.78 -1.20
N MET A 220 13.40 -16.01 -1.23
CA MET A 220 14.72 -16.32 -0.69
C MET A 220 15.85 -15.79 -1.60
N LYS A 221 16.91 -15.21 -1.04
CA LYS A 221 18.00 -14.59 -1.84
C LYS A 221 18.70 -15.59 -2.79
N ASP A 222 19.18 -16.69 -2.23
CA ASP A 222 20.08 -17.62 -2.92
C ASP A 222 19.38 -18.93 -3.35
N SER A 223 18.04 -18.92 -3.41
CA SER A 223 17.28 -20.09 -3.78
C SER A 223 15.93 -19.72 -4.39
N PRO A 224 15.49 -20.35 -5.49
CA PRO A 224 14.19 -20.09 -6.13
C PRO A 224 13.04 -20.69 -5.30
N ARG A 225 12.87 -20.17 -4.08
CA ARG A 225 11.90 -20.60 -3.07
C ARG A 225 11.24 -19.35 -2.47
N ALA A 226 9.97 -19.49 -2.12
CA ALA A 226 9.22 -18.44 -1.44
C ALA A 226 8.39 -19.01 -0.28
N VAL A 227 8.24 -18.20 0.77
CA VAL A 227 7.32 -18.48 1.89
C VAL A 227 6.20 -17.46 1.88
N GLN A 228 5.01 -17.84 2.30
CA GLN A 228 3.96 -16.89 2.61
C GLN A 228 4.12 -16.43 4.06
N GLU A 229 4.22 -15.12 4.27
CA GLU A 229 4.36 -14.53 5.61
C GLU A 229 3.03 -13.95 6.12
N ARG A 230 2.08 -13.69 5.22
CA ARG A 230 0.75 -13.19 5.58
C ARG A 230 -0.31 -13.74 4.64
N GLU A 231 -1.39 -14.22 5.22
CA GLU A 231 -2.61 -14.56 4.50
C GLU A 231 -3.36 -13.31 4.05
N GLY A 232 -4.00 -13.42 2.89
CA GLY A 232 -4.74 -12.34 2.25
C GLY A 232 -5.36 -12.81 0.94
N TYR A 233 -5.72 -11.86 0.09
CA TYR A 233 -6.21 -12.19 -1.24
C TYR A 233 -5.14 -12.86 -2.11
N GLY A 234 -5.58 -13.85 -2.88
CA GLY A 234 -4.79 -14.54 -3.89
C GLY A 234 -4.20 -15.87 -3.45
N ASN A 235 -4.11 -16.83 -4.39
CA ASN A 235 -3.48 -18.12 -4.16
C ASN A 235 -1.95 -18.00 -4.32
N MET A 236 -1.19 -18.18 -3.24
CA MET A 236 0.27 -18.02 -3.29
C MET A 236 0.99 -19.18 -3.98
N GLU A 237 0.40 -20.37 -4.08
CA GLU A 237 0.93 -21.45 -4.92
C GLU A 237 0.92 -21.04 -6.39
N GLU A 238 -0.16 -20.39 -6.84
CA GLU A 238 -0.30 -19.90 -8.21
C GLU A 238 0.73 -18.79 -8.49
N VAL A 239 0.88 -17.83 -7.59
CA VAL A 239 1.91 -16.77 -7.72
C VAL A 239 3.30 -17.38 -7.81
N CYS A 240 3.64 -18.33 -6.93
CA CYS A 240 4.95 -18.99 -6.93
C CYS A 240 5.20 -19.77 -8.24
N LYS A 241 4.18 -20.48 -8.72
CA LYS A 241 4.23 -21.19 -10.02
C LYS A 241 4.49 -20.21 -11.18
N ASN A 242 3.79 -19.07 -11.20
CA ASN A 242 3.95 -18.05 -12.24
C ASN A 242 5.36 -17.42 -12.22
N LEU A 243 5.93 -17.24 -11.03
CA LEU A 243 7.29 -16.74 -10.83
C LEU A 243 8.38 -17.79 -11.06
N GLY A 244 8.03 -19.08 -11.22
CA GLY A 244 9.00 -20.16 -11.35
C GLY A 244 9.78 -20.45 -10.06
N VAL A 245 9.18 -20.21 -8.90
CA VAL A 245 9.77 -20.49 -7.58
C VAL A 245 8.97 -21.56 -6.83
N ALA A 246 9.63 -22.37 -6.02
CA ALA A 246 8.99 -23.37 -5.20
C ALA A 246 8.31 -22.72 -3.97
N PHE A 247 7.03 -23.03 -3.77
CA PHE A 247 6.27 -22.58 -2.61
C PHE A 247 6.58 -23.46 -1.40
N LEU A 248 6.94 -22.85 -0.28
CA LEU A 248 7.28 -23.55 0.96
C LEU A 248 6.15 -23.57 1.99
N GLY A 249 5.00 -22.99 1.67
CA GLY A 249 3.86 -22.88 2.59
C GLY A 249 3.83 -21.57 3.37
N LEU A 250 2.87 -21.50 4.30
CA LEU A 250 2.69 -20.40 5.24
C LEU A 250 3.66 -20.56 6.42
N THR A 251 4.47 -19.55 6.67
CA THR A 251 5.22 -19.44 7.92
C THR A 251 4.34 -18.75 8.95
N VAL A 252 4.04 -19.44 10.05
CA VAL A 252 3.44 -18.81 11.22
C VAL A 252 4.57 -18.09 11.95
N SER A 253 4.65 -16.77 11.80
CA SER A 253 5.51 -15.91 12.62
C SER A 253 4.82 -15.57 13.93
#